data_AF-E6MTD3-F1
#
_entry.id   AF-E6MTD3-F1
#
_cell.length_a   1.000
_cell.length_b   1.000
_cell.length_c   1.000
_cell.angle_alpha   90.00
_cell.angle_beta   90.00
_cell.angle_gamma   90.00
#
_symmetry.space_group_name_H-M   'P 1'
#
loop_
_entity.id
_entity.type
_entity.pdbx_description
1 polymer ?
#
loop_
_entity_poly.entity_id
_entity_poly.type
_entity_poly.pdbx_seq_one_letter_code
_entity_poly.pdbx_strand_id
1 'polypeptide(L)'
;EHQWDYFNPRYGFHRSSSEAYNFELMQADDQIDHFNFGVCGKNALTYSKDVYGNTTKTDISGKMYTDDKFLNETTDFNQAAFGDIAYWATKGKYRLPKYDEIYNLAQNGKWQLGYIVVEDNKRIYGYLVTEPGEGDIARVMTFGKELTQEELSKGLFLPFAGSRYDNTKAVKYAGYGGYYSSSILFEDDKDFARLLGIDCDGVNPDNGDNCRYGQSIRPVVVE
;
A
#
# COMPACT_ATOMS: atom_id res chain seq x y z
N GLU A 1 -2.61 -3.69 -18.73
CA GLU A 1 -1.92 -2.60 -17.99
C GLU A 1 -1.16 -3.24 -16.86
N HIS A 2 0.09 -2.83 -16.63
CA HIS A 2 0.90 -3.45 -15.60
C HIS A 2 0.63 -2.79 -14.24
N GLN A 3 0.65 -3.57 -13.17
CA GLN A 3 0.29 -3.07 -11.83
C GLN A 3 1.23 -1.95 -11.34
N TRP A 4 2.47 -1.92 -11.84
CA TRP A 4 3.46 -0.89 -11.54
C TRP A 4 3.28 0.41 -12.32
N ASP A 5 2.44 0.43 -13.36
CA ASP A 5 2.14 1.65 -14.13
C ASP A 5 1.25 2.62 -13.33
N TYR A 6 0.61 2.15 -12.26
CA TYR A 6 -0.23 2.95 -11.35
C TYR A 6 0.54 3.60 -10.20
N PHE A 7 1.83 3.29 -10.05
CA PHE A 7 2.72 3.89 -9.04
C PHE A 7 3.84 4.61 -9.77
N ASN A 8 4.43 5.62 -9.15
CA ASN A 8 5.64 6.21 -9.69
C ASN A 8 6.77 5.17 -9.52
N PRO A 9 7.30 4.57 -10.62
CA PRO A 9 8.23 3.47 -10.52
C PRO A 9 9.51 3.93 -9.81
N ARG A 10 9.79 3.27 -8.69
CA ARG A 10 10.95 3.54 -7.86
C ARG A 10 12.00 2.48 -8.14
N TYR A 11 13.17 2.95 -8.56
CA TYR A 11 14.23 2.09 -9.05
C TYR A 11 15.29 1.83 -8.01
N GLY A 12 15.91 0.66 -8.09
CA GLY A 12 17.02 0.28 -7.25
C GLY A 12 16.63 -0.62 -6.09
N PHE A 13 17.64 -1.02 -5.34
CA PHE A 13 17.52 -1.94 -4.23
C PHE A 13 18.45 -1.50 -3.11
N HIS A 14 17.87 -1.26 -1.94
CA HIS A 14 18.61 -0.90 -0.74
C HIS A 14 18.47 -2.02 0.28
N ARG A 15 19.59 -2.50 0.84
CA ARG A 15 19.61 -3.53 1.90
C ARG A 15 19.57 -2.93 3.31
N SER A 16 19.57 -1.61 3.42
CA SER A 16 19.64 -0.89 4.69
C SER A 16 18.56 0.19 4.73
N SER A 17 17.79 0.21 5.81
CA SER A 17 16.81 1.27 6.07
C SER A 17 17.49 2.64 6.19
N SER A 18 18.68 2.72 6.79
CA SER A 18 19.45 3.97 6.89
C SER A 18 19.90 4.51 5.54
N GLU A 19 20.28 3.63 4.61
CA GLU A 19 20.61 4.02 3.24
C GLU A 19 19.37 4.53 2.52
N ALA A 20 18.28 3.77 2.59
CA ALA A 20 17.03 4.05 1.89
C ALA A 20 16.31 5.30 2.43
N TYR A 21 16.49 5.65 3.70
CA TYR A 21 15.94 6.88 4.28
C TYR A 21 16.52 8.14 3.62
N ASN A 22 17.77 8.08 3.17
CA ASN A 22 18.43 9.21 2.49
C ASN A 22 18.09 9.27 0.99
N PHE A 23 17.35 8.29 0.47
CA PHE A 23 16.90 8.26 -0.91
C PHE A 23 15.46 8.76 -0.99
N GLU A 24 15.32 10.03 -1.36
CA GLU A 24 14.03 10.69 -1.53
C GLU A 24 13.70 10.84 -3.02
N LEU A 25 12.49 10.43 -3.39
CA LEU A 25 11.93 10.66 -4.71
C LEU A 25 10.65 11.48 -4.61
N MET A 26 10.63 12.60 -5.31
CA MET A 26 9.47 13.48 -5.36
C MET A 26 8.38 12.86 -6.23
N GLN A 27 7.17 12.74 -5.69
CA GLN A 27 5.99 12.39 -6.47
C GLN A 27 5.72 13.50 -7.51
N ALA A 28 5.28 13.09 -8.69
CA ALA A 28 4.77 14.03 -9.69
C ALA A 28 3.36 14.49 -9.26
N ASP A 29 3.00 15.72 -9.61
CA ASP A 29 1.73 16.31 -9.16
C ASP A 29 0.51 15.62 -9.80
N ASP A 30 0.73 14.92 -10.92
CA ASP A 30 -0.26 14.14 -11.69
C ASP A 30 -0.24 12.63 -11.39
N GLN A 31 0.68 12.16 -10.54
CA GLN A 31 0.83 10.74 -10.20
C GLN A 31 1.06 10.56 -8.69
N ILE A 32 0.00 10.75 -7.91
CA ILE A 32 0.00 10.51 -6.46
C ILE A 32 -0.47 9.08 -6.20
N ASP A 33 0.39 8.33 -5.54
CA ASP A 33 0.24 6.90 -5.27
C ASP A 33 0.38 6.55 -3.78
N HIS A 34 0.47 7.58 -2.93
CA HIS A 34 0.61 7.48 -1.47
C HIS A 34 -0.43 8.36 -0.77
N PHE A 35 -1.29 7.73 0.03
CA PHE A 35 -2.48 8.37 0.59
C PHE A 35 -2.46 8.34 2.11
N ASN A 36 -2.92 9.42 2.72
CA ASN A 36 -3.20 9.40 4.16
C ASN A 36 -4.42 8.50 4.40
N PHE A 37 -4.42 7.81 5.54
CA PHE A 37 -5.50 6.89 5.86
C PHE A 37 -6.85 7.59 5.92
N GLY A 38 -7.85 6.99 5.29
CA GLY A 38 -9.24 7.42 5.43
C GLY A 38 -9.60 8.73 4.76
N VAL A 39 -8.74 9.33 3.92
CA VAL A 39 -9.02 10.60 3.24
C VAL A 39 -9.59 10.36 1.85
N CYS A 40 -10.67 11.06 1.50
CA CYS A 40 -11.34 11.00 0.19
C CYS A 40 -11.60 12.42 -0.35
N GLY A 41 -12.28 12.51 -1.50
CA GLY A 41 -12.78 13.77 -2.03
C GLY A 41 -11.66 14.74 -2.44
N LYS A 42 -11.93 16.04 -2.30
CA LYS A 42 -11.00 17.12 -2.67
C LYS A 42 -9.65 17.08 -1.94
N ASN A 43 -9.59 16.37 -0.80
CA ASN A 43 -8.40 16.27 0.03
C ASN A 43 -7.62 14.97 -0.19
N ALA A 44 -8.08 14.04 -1.03
CA ALA A 44 -7.42 12.76 -1.28
C ALA A 44 -5.94 12.90 -1.67
N LEU A 45 -5.60 14.01 -2.32
CA LEU A 45 -4.25 14.31 -2.82
C LEU A 45 -3.43 15.19 -1.86
N THR A 46 -3.87 15.36 -0.61
CA THR A 46 -3.17 16.17 0.38
C THR A 46 -1.85 15.53 0.83
N TYR A 47 -0.87 16.38 1.12
CA TYR A 47 0.37 16.00 1.80
C TYR A 47 0.36 16.38 3.29
N SER A 48 -0.68 17.07 3.77
CA SER A 48 -0.75 17.52 5.15
C SER A 48 -1.07 16.35 6.10
N LYS A 49 -0.22 16.11 7.09
CA LYS A 49 -0.43 15.18 8.20
C LYS A 49 -1.62 15.53 9.11
N ASP A 50 -2.19 16.71 8.95
CA ASP A 50 -3.34 17.17 9.73
C ASP A 50 -4.68 16.69 9.13
N VAL A 51 -4.66 16.05 7.95
CA VAL A 51 -5.85 15.53 7.27
C VAL A 51 -5.74 14.01 7.17
N TYR A 52 -6.48 13.31 8.03
CA TYR A 52 -6.49 11.85 8.13
C TYR A 52 -7.77 11.38 8.82
N GLY A 53 -8.11 10.10 8.70
CA GLY A 53 -9.17 9.45 9.47
C GLY A 53 -8.77 9.30 10.94
N ASN A 54 -9.51 9.92 11.84
CA ASN A 54 -9.13 10.16 13.24
C ASN A 54 -10.02 9.37 14.22
N THR A 55 -10.31 8.11 13.88
CA THR A 55 -11.06 7.19 14.75
C THR A 55 -10.53 5.77 14.62
N THR A 56 -10.53 5.06 15.74
CA THR A 56 -10.03 3.68 15.82
C THR A 56 -11.18 2.67 15.72
N LYS A 57 -10.84 1.38 15.59
CA LYS A 57 -11.79 0.24 15.63
C LYS A 57 -12.91 0.29 14.58
N THR A 58 -12.82 1.17 13.60
CA THR A 58 -13.80 1.32 12.52
C THR A 58 -13.19 0.80 11.24
N ASP A 59 -13.72 -0.32 10.73
CA ASP A 59 -13.38 -0.83 9.41
C ASP A 59 -14.12 0.00 8.34
N ILE A 60 -13.34 0.73 7.53
CA ILE A 60 -13.85 1.60 6.46
C ILE A 60 -14.02 0.88 5.13
N SER A 61 -13.68 -0.41 5.02
CA SER A 61 -13.66 -1.14 3.75
C SER A 61 -15.01 -1.00 3.02
N GLY A 62 -14.97 -0.41 1.82
CA GLY A 62 -16.16 -0.16 1.00
C GLY A 62 -17.12 0.92 1.52
N LYS A 63 -16.69 1.78 2.45
CA LYS A 63 -17.53 2.81 3.07
C LYS A 63 -16.96 4.21 2.88
N MET A 64 -17.85 5.20 2.84
CA MET A 64 -17.50 6.62 2.71
C MET A 64 -18.21 7.45 3.77
N TYR A 65 -17.61 8.56 4.15
CA TYR A 65 -18.06 9.42 5.24
C TYR A 65 -17.87 10.90 4.90
N THR A 66 -18.67 11.75 5.54
CA THR A 66 -18.52 13.22 5.44
C THR A 66 -17.64 13.81 6.54
N ASP A 67 -17.26 13.04 7.57
CA ASP A 67 -16.43 13.46 8.70
C ASP A 67 -15.25 12.52 8.98
N ASP A 68 -14.22 13.05 9.63
CA ASP A 68 -12.96 12.38 9.95
C ASP A 68 -13.09 11.30 11.03
N LYS A 69 -14.20 11.26 11.77
CA LYS A 69 -14.49 10.27 12.81
C LYS A 69 -15.35 9.12 12.32
N PHE A 70 -15.66 9.09 11.02
CA PHE A 70 -16.47 8.06 10.38
C PHE A 70 -17.85 7.87 11.03
N LEU A 71 -18.49 8.96 11.51
CA LEU A 71 -19.79 8.91 12.18
C LEU A 71 -20.97 9.12 11.22
N ASN A 72 -20.76 9.87 10.14
CA ASN A 72 -21.78 10.21 9.16
C ASN A 72 -21.45 9.52 7.83
N GLU A 73 -21.89 8.26 7.71
CA GLU A 73 -21.74 7.47 6.48
C GLU A 73 -22.54 8.09 5.33
N THR A 74 -22.00 8.04 4.12
CA THR A 74 -22.65 8.54 2.90
C THR A 74 -22.44 7.55 1.75
N THR A 75 -23.43 7.47 0.87
CA THR A 75 -23.33 6.76 -0.41
C THR A 75 -23.14 7.71 -1.60
N ASP A 76 -23.15 9.03 -1.37
CA ASP A 76 -22.88 10.03 -2.41
C ASP A 76 -21.37 10.28 -2.53
N PHE A 77 -20.78 9.73 -3.59
CA PHE A 77 -19.37 9.89 -3.95
C PHE A 77 -18.93 11.36 -4.08
N ASN A 78 -19.85 12.29 -4.38
CA ASN A 78 -19.52 13.71 -4.49
C ASN A 78 -19.46 14.43 -3.14
N GLN A 79 -20.07 13.85 -2.10
CA GLN A 79 -20.08 14.42 -0.75
C GLN A 79 -19.03 13.77 0.17
N ALA A 80 -18.53 12.60 -0.20
CA ALA A 80 -17.50 11.89 0.56
C ALA A 80 -16.22 12.74 0.72
N ALA A 81 -15.82 12.95 1.97
CA ALA A 81 -14.58 13.61 2.35
C ALA A 81 -13.60 12.64 3.03
N PHE A 82 -14.12 11.53 3.58
CA PHE A 82 -13.37 10.51 4.30
C PHE A 82 -13.89 9.10 3.97
N GLY A 83 -13.14 8.08 4.34
CA GLY A 83 -13.46 6.67 4.12
C GLY A 83 -12.48 5.95 3.20
N ASP A 84 -12.95 4.88 2.57
CA ASP A 84 -12.15 4.04 1.69
C ASP A 84 -11.84 4.75 0.36
N ILE A 85 -10.59 5.18 0.22
CA ILE A 85 -10.12 5.91 -0.97
C ILE A 85 -10.27 5.09 -2.25
N ALA A 86 -10.07 3.77 -2.21
CA ALA A 86 -10.19 2.92 -3.38
C ALA A 86 -11.66 2.79 -3.80
N TYR A 87 -12.56 2.65 -2.83
CA TYR A 87 -14.00 2.64 -3.07
C TYR A 87 -14.49 3.94 -3.65
N TRP A 88 -14.11 5.06 -3.05
CA TRP A 88 -14.46 6.39 -3.55
C TRP A 88 -13.95 6.64 -4.97
N ALA A 89 -12.64 6.45 -5.20
CA ALA A 89 -12.00 6.76 -6.47
C ALA A 89 -12.53 5.91 -7.63
N THR A 90 -12.96 4.69 -7.34
CA THR A 90 -13.41 3.72 -8.34
C THR A 90 -14.93 3.60 -8.44
N LYS A 91 -15.68 4.48 -7.76
CA LYS A 91 -17.14 4.47 -7.72
C LYS A 91 -17.72 3.11 -7.31
N GLY A 92 -17.10 2.51 -6.29
CA GLY A 92 -17.55 1.26 -5.68
C GLY A 92 -17.09 -0.03 -6.34
N LYS A 93 -16.17 0.04 -7.32
CA LYS A 93 -15.65 -1.17 -8.00
C LYS A 93 -14.59 -1.91 -7.17
N TYR A 94 -13.78 -1.17 -6.41
CA TYR A 94 -12.72 -1.71 -5.56
C TYR A 94 -12.84 -1.18 -4.13
N ARG A 95 -12.15 -1.81 -3.18
CA ARG A 95 -12.07 -1.38 -1.78
C ARG A 95 -10.66 -1.63 -1.24
N LEU A 96 -10.31 -0.98 -0.14
CA LEU A 96 -9.14 -1.35 0.65
C LEU A 96 -9.31 -2.78 1.20
N PRO A 97 -8.23 -3.57 1.25
CA PRO A 97 -8.27 -4.90 1.87
C PRO A 97 -8.53 -4.75 3.37
N LYS A 98 -9.33 -5.67 3.91
CA LYS A 98 -9.51 -5.83 5.35
C LYS A 98 -8.24 -6.37 5.97
N TYR A 99 -8.06 -6.11 7.26
CA TYR A 99 -6.88 -6.59 7.97
C TYR A 99 -6.77 -8.12 7.95
N ASP A 100 -7.88 -8.85 8.13
CA ASP A 100 -7.86 -10.32 8.07
C ASP A 100 -7.45 -10.85 6.70
N GLU A 101 -7.78 -10.15 5.61
CA GLU A 101 -7.35 -10.50 4.25
C GLU A 101 -5.82 -10.33 4.09
N ILE A 102 -5.28 -9.21 4.58
CA ILE A 102 -3.83 -8.96 4.62
C ILE A 102 -3.11 -9.99 5.48
N TYR A 103 -3.63 -10.26 6.68
CA TYR A 103 -3.05 -11.20 7.62
C TYR A 103 -3.02 -12.61 7.01
N ASN A 104 -4.14 -13.04 6.42
CA ASN A 104 -4.22 -14.32 5.73
C ASN A 104 -3.23 -14.41 4.55
N LEU A 105 -3.12 -13.36 3.74
CA LEU A 105 -2.17 -13.31 2.62
C LEU A 105 -0.71 -13.43 3.12
N ALA A 106 -0.36 -12.73 4.19
CA ALA A 106 0.98 -12.78 4.78
C ALA A 106 1.31 -14.17 5.32
N GLN A 107 0.38 -14.83 6.02
CA GLN A 107 0.61 -16.15 6.62
C GLN A 107 0.59 -17.29 5.61
N ASN A 108 -0.26 -17.21 4.58
CA ASN A 108 -0.53 -18.33 3.69
C ASN A 108 0.03 -18.12 2.27
N GLY A 109 0.59 -16.96 1.95
CA GLY A 109 1.21 -16.69 0.65
C GLY A 109 2.56 -17.38 0.47
N LYS A 110 2.91 -17.66 -0.79
CA LYS A 110 4.28 -17.99 -1.21
C LYS A 110 4.91 -16.73 -1.80
N TRP A 111 5.89 -16.19 -1.09
CA TRP A 111 6.50 -14.90 -1.39
C TRP A 111 7.89 -15.08 -2.00
N GLN A 112 8.13 -14.44 -3.14
CA GLN A 112 9.43 -14.39 -3.83
C GLN A 112 9.88 -12.95 -3.96
N LEU A 113 10.97 -12.59 -3.28
CA LEU A 113 11.67 -11.33 -3.55
C LEU A 113 12.17 -11.37 -5.00
N GLY A 114 11.88 -10.34 -5.77
CA GLY A 114 12.37 -10.25 -7.12
C GLY A 114 12.36 -8.83 -7.64
N TYR A 115 12.63 -8.72 -8.93
CA TYR A 115 12.56 -7.46 -9.64
C TYR A 115 12.08 -7.64 -11.07
N ILE A 116 11.51 -6.56 -11.59
CA ILE A 116 11.09 -6.44 -12.99
C ILE A 116 12.03 -5.45 -13.65
N VAL A 117 12.53 -5.80 -14.84
CA VAL A 117 13.31 -4.89 -15.68
C VAL A 117 12.32 -4.07 -16.52
N VAL A 118 12.42 -2.75 -16.40
CA VAL A 118 11.64 -1.81 -17.22
C VAL A 118 12.59 -1.02 -18.13
N GLU A 119 12.07 0.02 -18.80
CA GLU A 119 12.84 0.84 -19.73
C GLU A 119 14.17 1.36 -19.13
N ASP A 120 15.18 1.52 -20.00
CA ASP A 120 16.55 1.87 -19.63
C ASP A 120 17.26 0.90 -18.67
N ASN A 121 16.86 -0.39 -18.66
CA ASN A 121 17.42 -1.42 -17.77
C ASN A 121 17.25 -1.09 -16.27
N LYS A 122 16.26 -0.24 -15.95
CA LYS A 122 15.91 0.10 -14.58
C LYS A 122 15.16 -1.07 -13.95
N ARG A 123 15.30 -1.23 -12.64
CA ARG A 123 14.76 -2.37 -11.90
C ARG A 123 13.81 -1.91 -10.81
N ILE A 124 12.62 -2.47 -10.80
CA ILE A 124 11.63 -2.29 -9.74
C ILE A 124 11.65 -3.53 -8.87
N TYR A 125 12.13 -3.41 -7.64
CA TYR A 125 12.19 -4.52 -6.67
C TYR A 125 10.87 -4.64 -5.89
N GLY A 126 10.56 -5.84 -5.42
CA GLY A 126 9.35 -6.13 -4.65
C GLY A 126 9.15 -7.62 -4.45
N TYR A 127 8.02 -8.00 -3.86
CA TYR A 127 7.64 -9.41 -3.77
C TYR A 127 6.56 -9.78 -4.77
N LEU A 128 6.74 -10.92 -5.44
CA LEU A 128 5.64 -11.65 -6.05
C LEU A 128 5.06 -12.60 -5.02
N VAL A 129 3.77 -12.47 -4.73
CA VAL A 129 3.01 -13.44 -3.94
C VAL A 129 2.13 -14.28 -4.85
N THR A 130 2.23 -15.60 -4.68
CA THR A 130 1.36 -16.58 -5.34
C THR A 130 0.69 -17.46 -4.30
N GLU A 131 -0.43 -18.08 -4.67
CA GLU A 131 -0.99 -19.16 -3.87
C GLU A 131 -0.01 -20.35 -3.81
N PRO A 132 0.18 -20.99 -2.65
CA PRO A 132 0.91 -22.26 -2.58
C PRO A 132 0.22 -23.33 -3.43
N GLY A 133 1.00 -24.09 -4.21
CA GLY A 133 0.48 -25.26 -4.92
C GLY A 133 0.13 -26.41 -3.98
N GLU A 134 -0.48 -27.47 -4.52
CA GLU A 134 -0.76 -28.69 -3.75
C GLU A 134 0.56 -29.29 -3.21
N GLY A 135 0.65 -29.46 -1.89
CA GLY A 135 1.85 -29.97 -1.21
C GLY A 135 2.98 -28.94 -1.00
N ASP A 136 2.82 -27.71 -1.50
CA ASP A 136 3.74 -26.60 -1.21
C ASP A 136 3.38 -25.97 0.15
N ILE A 137 4.38 -25.44 0.86
CA ILE A 137 4.18 -24.66 2.10
C ILE A 137 4.32 -23.16 1.82
N ALA A 138 3.56 -22.36 2.56
CA ALA A 138 3.77 -20.93 2.65
C ALA A 138 5.22 -20.64 3.08
N ARG A 139 5.88 -19.70 2.41
CA ARG A 139 7.28 -19.35 2.65
C ARG A 139 7.61 -17.98 2.09
N VAL A 140 8.61 -17.34 2.70
CA VAL A 140 9.18 -16.09 2.22
C VAL A 140 10.61 -16.33 1.73
N MET A 141 10.84 -16.13 0.43
CA MET A 141 12.15 -16.19 -0.18
C MET A 141 12.70 -14.77 -0.33
N THR A 142 13.72 -14.43 0.45
CA THR A 142 14.37 -13.11 0.47
C THR A 142 15.57 -13.00 -0.49
N PHE A 143 15.78 -14.02 -1.34
CA PHE A 143 16.79 -13.96 -2.40
C PHE A 143 16.17 -13.39 -3.68
N GLY A 144 16.61 -12.17 -4.05
CA GLY A 144 16.11 -11.46 -5.23
C GLY A 144 16.50 -12.13 -6.54
N LYS A 145 15.51 -12.38 -7.41
CA LYS A 145 15.71 -12.79 -8.81
C LYS A 145 14.92 -11.93 -9.78
N GLU A 146 15.31 -11.94 -11.05
CA GLU A 146 14.47 -11.35 -12.10
C GLU A 146 13.17 -12.16 -12.23
N LEU A 147 12.04 -11.47 -12.32
CA LEU A 147 10.72 -12.06 -12.48
C LEU A 147 10.30 -12.05 -13.95
N THR A 148 9.94 -13.21 -14.46
CA THR A 148 9.44 -13.35 -15.83
C THR A 148 7.98 -12.94 -15.93
N GLN A 149 7.53 -12.59 -17.14
CA GLN A 149 6.11 -12.28 -17.39
C GLN A 149 5.17 -13.44 -17.05
N GLU A 150 5.63 -14.68 -17.26
CA GLU A 150 4.89 -15.88 -16.89
C GLU A 150 4.69 -15.98 -15.37
N GLU A 151 5.71 -15.68 -14.57
CA GLU A 151 5.59 -15.66 -13.11
C GLU A 151 4.66 -14.54 -12.64
N LEU A 152 4.81 -13.34 -13.20
CA LEU A 152 3.97 -12.20 -12.86
C LEU A 152 2.48 -12.46 -13.15
N SER A 153 2.16 -13.23 -14.20
CA SER A 153 0.77 -13.59 -14.52
C SER A 153 0.11 -14.54 -13.51
N LYS A 154 0.90 -15.20 -12.65
CA LYS A 154 0.42 -16.21 -11.68
C LYS A 154 0.13 -15.62 -10.30
N GLY A 155 0.37 -14.34 -10.09
CA GLY A 155 0.28 -13.76 -8.75
C GLY A 155 0.15 -12.25 -8.71
N LEU A 156 0.33 -11.73 -7.50
CA LEU A 156 0.29 -10.32 -7.19
C LEU A 156 1.73 -9.83 -6.93
N PHE A 157 2.17 -8.83 -7.70
CA PHE A 157 3.45 -8.19 -7.46
C PHE A 157 3.26 -6.93 -6.62
N LEU A 158 3.97 -6.86 -5.50
CA LEU A 158 3.97 -5.74 -4.56
C LEU A 158 5.35 -5.07 -4.58
N PRO A 159 5.51 -3.92 -5.26
CA PRO A 159 6.79 -3.22 -5.32
C PRO A 159 7.24 -2.66 -3.96
N PHE A 160 8.53 -2.41 -3.83
CA PHE A 160 9.11 -1.62 -2.75
C PHE A 160 8.85 -0.13 -2.98
N ALA A 161 7.59 0.24 -2.75
CA ALA A 161 7.06 1.56 -3.02
C ALA A 161 7.51 2.62 -2.00
N GLY A 162 7.97 2.23 -0.81
CA GLY A 162 8.27 3.15 0.29
C GLY A 162 7.02 3.79 0.89
N SER A 163 7.20 4.94 1.55
CA SER A 163 6.12 5.78 2.08
C SER A 163 6.54 7.25 2.26
N ARG A 164 5.56 8.14 2.39
CA ARG A 164 5.76 9.58 2.60
C ARG A 164 5.78 9.89 4.09
N TYR A 165 6.91 10.31 4.67
CA TYR A 165 7.06 10.56 6.11
C TYR A 165 6.91 12.03 6.57
N ASP A 166 6.79 12.97 5.64
CA ASP A 166 6.76 14.40 5.93
C ASP A 166 5.59 15.07 5.22
N ASN A 167 5.30 16.34 5.57
CA ASN A 167 4.32 17.19 4.88
C ASN A 167 4.82 17.63 3.48
N THR A 168 5.35 16.70 2.70
CA THR A 168 6.00 16.93 1.42
C THR A 168 5.57 15.86 0.42
N LYS A 169 5.81 16.08 -0.87
CA LYS A 169 5.59 15.04 -1.88
C LYS A 169 6.75 14.03 -1.99
N ALA A 170 7.71 14.06 -1.07
CA ALA A 170 8.83 13.13 -1.07
C ALA A 170 8.40 11.77 -0.51
N VAL A 171 8.77 10.71 -1.23
CA VAL A 171 8.67 9.32 -0.74
C VAL A 171 10.06 8.82 -0.40
N LYS A 172 10.18 8.20 0.79
CA LYS A 172 11.39 7.60 1.35
C LYS A 172 11.26 6.08 1.35
N TYR A 173 12.36 5.37 1.55
CA TYR A 173 12.40 3.89 1.63
C TYR A 173 11.97 3.16 0.34
N ALA A 174 11.79 3.92 -0.74
CA ALA A 174 11.72 3.45 -2.10
C ALA A 174 12.86 2.46 -2.39
N GLY A 175 12.56 1.26 -2.88
CA GLY A 175 13.58 0.23 -3.16
C GLY A 175 14.12 -0.50 -1.92
N TYR A 176 13.68 -0.17 -0.72
CA TYR A 176 13.94 -0.95 0.51
C TYR A 176 12.72 -1.78 0.93
N GLY A 177 11.54 -1.16 0.95
CA GLY A 177 10.30 -1.80 1.39
C GLY A 177 9.05 -1.12 0.85
N GLY A 178 7.89 -1.63 1.23
CA GLY A 178 6.58 -1.12 0.82
C GLY A 178 5.54 -1.32 1.91
N TYR A 179 4.70 -0.31 2.11
CA TYR A 179 3.70 -0.26 3.17
C TYR A 179 2.31 -0.10 2.56
N TYR A 180 1.48 -1.14 2.65
CA TYR A 180 0.19 -1.22 1.97
C TYR A 180 -0.96 -1.18 2.96
N SER A 181 -1.69 -0.06 3.02
CA SER A 181 -2.76 0.14 4.01
C SER A 181 -3.87 -0.89 3.92
N SER A 182 -4.30 -1.35 5.09
CA SER A 182 -5.60 -2.00 5.29
C SER A 182 -6.71 -0.97 5.51
N SER A 183 -7.94 -1.43 5.67
CA SER A 183 -9.12 -0.63 5.94
C SER A 183 -9.33 -0.24 7.42
N ILE A 184 -8.37 -0.46 8.32
CA ILE A 184 -8.54 -0.18 9.75
C ILE A 184 -7.28 0.40 10.41
N LEU A 185 -7.48 1.21 11.44
CA LEU A 185 -6.39 1.68 12.30
C LEU A 185 -5.90 0.59 13.27
N PHE A 186 -4.70 0.79 13.82
CA PHE A 186 -4.03 -0.11 14.74
C PHE A 186 -4.65 -0.01 16.15
N GLU A 187 -5.47 -1.00 16.48
CA GLU A 187 -6.02 -1.18 17.83
C GLU A 187 -6.72 0.09 18.37
N ASP A 188 -6.21 0.65 19.46
CA ASP A 188 -6.69 1.87 20.10
C ASP A 188 -5.85 3.11 19.75
N ASP A 189 -4.87 2.96 18.86
CA ASP A 189 -4.03 4.04 18.39
C ASP A 189 -4.55 4.64 17.08
N LYS A 190 -4.92 5.91 17.14
CA LYS A 190 -5.44 6.67 16.01
C LYS A 190 -4.36 7.22 15.09
N ASP A 191 -3.09 7.11 15.49
CA ASP A 191 -1.96 7.61 14.72
C ASP A 191 -1.36 6.56 13.80
N PHE A 192 -1.75 5.28 13.92
CA PHE A 192 -1.18 4.19 13.13
C PHE A 192 -2.25 3.38 12.39
N ALA A 193 -2.02 3.08 11.11
CA ALA A 193 -2.89 2.25 10.28
C ALA A 193 -2.34 0.83 10.18
N ARG A 194 -3.20 -0.20 10.32
CA ARG A 194 -2.82 -1.57 10.02
C ARG A 194 -2.45 -1.68 8.54
N LEU A 195 -1.41 -2.43 8.21
CA LEU A 195 -0.91 -2.54 6.85
C LEU A 195 -0.20 -3.87 6.61
N LEU A 196 0.04 -4.17 5.33
CA LEU A 196 1.01 -5.18 4.90
C LEU A 196 2.36 -4.49 4.66
N GLY A 197 3.35 -4.84 5.47
CA GLY A 197 4.72 -4.38 5.36
C GLY A 197 5.56 -5.42 4.63
N ILE A 198 6.36 -4.96 3.68
CA ILE A 198 7.36 -5.78 3.00
C ILE A 198 8.69 -5.05 2.98
N ASP A 199 9.78 -5.76 3.16
CA ASP A 199 11.13 -5.23 3.04
C ASP A 199 12.13 -6.31 2.59
N CYS A 200 13.41 -5.98 2.52
CA CYS A 200 14.44 -6.93 2.12
C CYS A 200 14.58 -8.13 3.08
N ASP A 201 14.09 -8.02 4.32
CA ASP A 201 14.22 -9.02 5.37
C ASP A 201 13.00 -9.94 5.46
N GLY A 202 11.84 -9.49 4.93
CA GLY A 202 10.69 -10.36 4.76
C GLY A 202 9.37 -9.65 4.53
N VAL A 203 8.31 -10.29 5.01
CA VAL A 203 6.92 -9.87 4.87
C VAL A 203 6.30 -9.93 6.25
N ASN A 204 5.79 -8.80 6.72
CA ASN A 204 5.21 -8.66 8.05
C ASN A 204 3.83 -7.99 7.91
N PRO A 205 2.75 -8.62 8.38
CA PRO A 205 1.51 -7.87 8.62
C PRO A 205 1.79 -6.95 9.81
N ASP A 206 2.23 -5.72 9.54
CA ASP A 206 2.90 -4.85 10.51
C ASP A 206 2.00 -4.43 11.68
N ASN A 207 2.68 -4.09 12.79
CA ASN A 207 2.13 -3.32 13.90
C ASN A 207 2.08 -1.84 13.53
N GLY A 208 1.12 -1.43 12.71
CA GLY A 208 0.76 -0.02 12.49
C GLY A 208 1.89 0.91 12.00
N ASP A 209 1.78 1.50 10.79
CA ASP A 209 2.62 2.67 10.43
C ASP A 209 1.79 3.95 10.48
N ASN A 210 2.47 5.09 10.59
CA ASN A 210 1.82 6.37 10.80
C ASN A 210 0.80 6.64 9.69
N CYS A 211 -0.46 6.77 10.08
CA CYS A 211 -1.60 6.87 9.17
C CYS A 211 -1.76 8.27 8.56
N ARG A 212 -1.06 9.26 9.13
CA ARG A 212 -1.02 10.66 8.67
C ARG A 212 -0.02 10.87 7.54
N TYR A 213 0.78 9.84 7.30
CA TYR A 213 1.83 9.76 6.32
C TYR A 213 1.31 8.93 5.15
N GLY A 214 1.71 9.31 3.95
CA GLY A 214 1.14 8.73 2.74
C GLY A 214 1.64 7.30 2.59
N GLN A 215 0.72 6.34 2.55
CA GLN A 215 1.01 4.92 2.37
C GLN A 215 0.52 4.44 1.00
N SER A 216 1.16 3.39 0.48
CA SER A 216 0.66 2.72 -0.73
C SER A 216 -0.66 2.01 -0.42
N ILE A 217 -1.47 1.80 -1.46
CA ILE A 217 -2.71 1.02 -1.35
C ILE A 217 -2.70 -0.10 -2.37
N ARG A 218 -3.26 -1.26 -2.02
CA ARG A 218 -3.52 -2.33 -2.99
C ARG A 218 -4.99 -2.72 -2.95
N PRO A 219 -5.83 -2.09 -3.79
CA PRO A 219 -7.26 -2.34 -3.77
C PRO A 219 -7.62 -3.78 -4.15
N VAL A 220 -8.70 -4.29 -3.56
CA VAL A 220 -9.34 -5.57 -3.89
C VAL A 220 -10.71 -5.30 -4.52
N VAL A 221 -11.23 -6.26 -5.28
CA VAL A 221 -12.55 -6.12 -5.91
C VAL A 221 -13.64 -6.16 -4.83
N VAL A 222 -14.69 -5.36 -5.00
CA VAL A 222 -15.90 -5.48 -4.19
C VAL A 222 -16.68 -6.70 -4.67
N GLU A 223 -16.87 -7.69 -3.79
CA GLU A 223 -17.71 -8.88 -4.02
C GLU A 223 -19.21 -8.56 -3.91
#